data_AF-A0A0D0SRG0-F1
#
_entry.id   AF-A0A0D0SRG0-F1
#
_cell.length_a   1.000
_cell.length_b   1.000
_cell.length_c   1.000
_cell.angle_alpha   90.00
_cell.angle_beta   90.00
_cell.angle_gamma   90.00
#
_symmetry.space_group_name_H-M   'P 1'
#
loop_
_entity.id
_entity.type
_entity.pdbx_description
1 polymer ?
#
loop_
_entity_poly.entity_id
_entity_poly.type
_entity_poly.pdbx_seq_one_letter_code
_entity_poly.pdbx_strand_id
1 'polypeptide(L)'
;MTGSIPNVISAFGALGISTVQDRASPPAATDIGQCPARRDIQSKPYTDPDLPPPYGEGYQYTANTNDKKWTGQTAGTDDDYLDPKYELKAEAVNVRDGKVHCDYGGKRLIENGEVADPNLRLTAPE
;
A
#
# COMPACT_ATOMS: atom_id res chain seq x y z
N MET A 1 -31.45 70.37 4.01
CA MET A 1 -30.23 69.82 4.61
C MET A 1 -29.31 69.42 3.46
N THR A 2 -28.09 69.97 3.44
CA THR A 2 -26.81 69.38 2.95
C THR A 2 -26.89 68.30 1.84
N GLY A 3 -26.25 68.37 0.68
CA GLY A 3 -25.07 69.09 0.22
C GLY A 3 -24.15 68.12 -0.56
N SER A 4 -23.73 68.53 -1.77
CA SER A 4 -22.51 68.16 -2.53
C SER A 4 -22.28 66.76 -3.14
N ILE A 5 -22.06 66.78 -4.47
CA ILE A 5 -21.45 65.81 -5.42
C ILE A 5 -19.89 65.90 -5.24
N PRO A 6 -18.96 64.94 -5.55
CA PRO A 6 -18.93 64.14 -6.77
C PRO A 6 -18.30 62.72 -6.80
N ASN A 7 -18.70 62.00 -7.85
CA ASN A 7 -17.88 61.25 -8.82
C ASN A 7 -16.39 61.03 -8.45
N VAL A 8 -16.02 59.78 -8.18
CA VAL A 8 -14.70 59.24 -8.55
C VAL A 8 -14.88 57.85 -9.17
N ILE A 9 -14.68 57.81 -10.47
CA ILE A 9 -14.36 56.60 -11.22
C ILE A 9 -12.94 56.20 -10.81
N SER A 10 -12.74 54.94 -10.42
CA SER A 10 -11.42 54.33 -10.40
C SER A 10 -11.53 52.93 -10.99
N ALA A 11 -11.16 52.85 -12.26
CA ALA A 11 -10.92 51.61 -12.98
C ALA A 11 -9.50 51.13 -12.67
N PHE A 12 -9.40 49.97 -12.03
CA PHE A 12 -8.27 49.04 -12.07
C PHE A 12 -8.95 47.66 -11.97
N GLY A 13 -8.99 46.79 -12.97
CA GLY A 13 -7.90 46.38 -13.84
C GLY A 13 -7.17 45.20 -13.19
N ALA A 14 -7.79 44.02 -13.14
CA ALA A 14 -7.08 42.73 -13.11
C ALA A 14 -8.07 41.58 -13.32
N LEU A 15 -7.71 40.73 -14.28
CA LEU A 15 -8.37 39.51 -14.73
C LEU A 15 -8.84 38.64 -13.56
N GLY A 16 -10.14 38.33 -13.53
CA GLY A 16 -10.68 37.24 -12.72
C GLY A 16 -10.08 35.94 -13.22
N ILE A 17 -9.03 35.49 -12.53
CA ILE A 17 -8.43 34.18 -12.74
C ILE A 17 -9.50 33.18 -12.34
N SER A 18 -10.13 32.54 -13.34
CA SER A 18 -10.93 31.36 -13.13
C SER A 18 -10.09 30.40 -12.31
N THR A 19 -10.46 30.18 -11.05
CA THR A 19 -9.94 29.08 -10.26
C THR A 19 -10.40 27.81 -10.96
N VAL A 20 -9.57 27.31 -11.88
CA VAL A 20 -9.59 25.91 -12.26
C VAL A 20 -9.28 25.19 -10.95
N GLN A 21 -10.34 24.75 -10.28
CA GLN A 21 -10.26 23.72 -9.27
C GLN A 21 -9.64 22.54 -10.00
N ASP A 22 -8.33 22.42 -9.87
CA ASP A 22 -7.59 21.20 -10.12
C ASP A 22 -8.19 20.17 -9.16
N ARG A 23 -9.27 19.51 -9.62
CA ARG A 23 -9.74 18.26 -9.06
C ARG A 23 -8.62 17.27 -9.39
N ALA A 24 -7.56 17.31 -8.58
CA ALA A 24 -6.74 16.14 -8.34
C ALA A 24 -7.73 15.05 -7.96
N SER A 25 -8.05 14.20 -8.93
CA SER A 25 -8.82 13.00 -8.68
C SER A 25 -8.07 12.28 -7.57
N PRO A 26 -8.73 11.86 -6.47
CA PRO A 26 -8.04 11.01 -5.51
C PRO A 26 -7.43 9.85 -6.31
N PRO A 27 -6.15 9.49 -6.07
CA PRO A 27 -5.57 8.33 -6.73
C PRO A 27 -6.57 7.20 -6.57
N ALA A 28 -6.91 6.52 -7.67
CA ALA A 28 -7.83 5.40 -7.63
C ALA A 28 -7.36 4.50 -6.48
N ALA A 29 -8.17 4.40 -5.43
CA ALA A 29 -7.93 3.42 -4.38
C ALA A 29 -8.01 2.09 -5.13
N THR A 30 -6.85 1.53 -5.45
CA THR A 30 -6.80 0.31 -6.25
C THR A 30 -7.50 -0.75 -5.42
N ASP A 31 -8.53 -1.36 -6.02
CA ASP A 31 -9.43 -2.26 -5.32
C ASP A 31 -8.63 -3.40 -4.69
N ILE A 32 -8.68 -3.49 -3.36
CA ILE A 32 -8.03 -4.56 -2.59
C ILE A 32 -8.54 -5.94 -3.05
N GLY A 33 -9.70 -6.01 -3.70
CA GLY A 33 -10.23 -7.22 -4.36
C GLY A 33 -9.32 -7.83 -5.43
N GLN A 34 -8.29 -7.12 -5.91
CA GLN A 34 -7.28 -7.69 -6.82
C GLN A 34 -6.27 -8.59 -6.11
N CYS A 35 -6.12 -8.43 -4.79
CA CYS A 35 -5.17 -9.20 -4.01
C CYS A 35 -5.64 -10.64 -3.79
N PRO A 36 -4.71 -11.60 -3.80
CA PRO A 36 -4.98 -12.94 -3.31
C PRO A 36 -5.64 -12.94 -1.94
N ALA A 37 -6.72 -13.68 -1.76
CA ALA A 37 -7.23 -13.89 -0.42
C ALA A 37 -6.21 -14.70 0.38
N ARG A 38 -6.09 -14.47 1.69
CA ARG A 38 -5.12 -15.17 2.56
C ARG A 38 -5.12 -16.69 2.36
N ARG A 39 -6.31 -17.29 2.19
CA ARG A 39 -6.51 -18.73 1.97
C ARG A 39 -5.94 -19.27 0.65
N ASP A 40 -5.72 -18.39 -0.33
CA ASP A 40 -5.21 -18.71 -1.66
C ASP A 40 -3.68 -18.54 -1.73
N ILE A 41 -3.07 -17.98 -0.67
CA ILE A 41 -1.62 -17.83 -0.52
C ILE A 41 -1.05 -19.12 0.07
N GLN A 42 0.05 -19.57 -0.48
CA GLN A 42 0.85 -20.70 0.00
C GLN A 42 2.21 -20.18 0.44
N SER A 43 2.71 -20.69 1.55
CA SER A 43 4.03 -20.41 2.10
C SER A 43 4.92 -21.66 2.03
N LYS A 44 6.23 -21.46 2.01
CA LYS A 44 7.22 -22.49 2.28
C LYS A 44 8.46 -21.85 2.90
N PRO A 45 9.23 -22.56 3.75
CA PRO A 45 10.50 -22.07 4.23
C PRO A 45 11.43 -21.68 3.08
N TYR A 46 12.17 -20.60 3.28
CA TYR A 46 13.13 -20.06 2.32
C TYR A 46 14.35 -19.51 3.05
N THR A 47 15.52 -19.72 2.45
CA THR A 47 16.77 -19.12 2.91
C THR A 47 17.33 -18.29 1.76
N ASP A 48 17.48 -16.98 2.00
CA ASP A 48 18.16 -16.09 1.07
C ASP A 48 19.66 -16.44 1.06
N PRO A 49 20.23 -16.88 -0.09
CA PRO A 49 21.63 -17.27 -0.16
C PRO A 49 22.60 -16.09 0.01
N ASP A 50 22.13 -14.85 -0.15
CA ASP A 50 22.96 -13.65 -0.07
C ASP A 50 23.03 -13.08 1.35
N LEU A 51 22.24 -13.64 2.30
CA LEU A 51 22.17 -13.19 3.69
C LEU A 51 22.60 -14.30 4.67
N PRO A 52 23.46 -14.00 5.65
CA PRO A 52 23.82 -14.98 6.67
C PRO A 52 22.64 -15.26 7.62
N PRO A 53 22.54 -16.46 8.21
CA PRO A 53 21.58 -16.73 9.28
C PRO A 53 21.76 -15.80 10.49
N PRO A 54 20.68 -15.45 11.21
CA PRO A 54 19.28 -15.78 10.89
C PRO A 54 18.64 -14.81 9.88
N TYR A 55 19.36 -13.79 9.42
CA TYR A 55 18.81 -12.72 8.58
C TYR A 55 18.32 -13.19 7.21
N GLY A 56 18.87 -14.27 6.68
CA GLY A 56 18.41 -14.90 5.45
C GLY A 56 17.27 -15.89 5.62
N GLU A 57 16.93 -16.28 6.85
CA GLU A 57 15.89 -17.28 7.12
C GLU A 57 14.50 -16.65 7.13
N GLY A 58 13.53 -17.33 6.51
CA GLY A 58 12.16 -16.89 6.44
C GLY A 58 11.30 -17.74 5.52
N TYR A 59 10.39 -17.10 4.79
CA TYR A 59 9.39 -17.79 3.99
C TYR A 59 9.23 -17.18 2.61
N GLN A 60 9.02 -18.03 1.61
CA GLN A 60 8.57 -17.65 0.28
C GLN A 60 7.07 -17.89 0.16
N TYR A 61 6.37 -16.93 -0.43
CA TYR A 61 4.93 -16.93 -0.61
C TYR A 61 4.57 -16.93 -2.09
N THR A 62 3.56 -17.71 -2.45
CA THR A 62 3.00 -17.75 -3.80
C THR A 62 1.48 -17.79 -3.78
N ALA A 63 0.83 -17.16 -4.74
CA ALA A 63 -0.61 -17.29 -4.96
C ALA A 63 -0.95 -17.20 -6.44
N ASN A 64 -2.11 -17.71 -6.83
CA ASN A 64 -2.66 -17.54 -8.17
C ASN A 64 -4.08 -16.98 -8.05
N THR A 65 -4.30 -15.76 -8.53
CA THR A 65 -5.59 -15.07 -8.43
C THR A 65 -5.72 -14.10 -9.61
N ASN A 66 -6.91 -14.01 -10.22
CA ASN A 66 -7.18 -13.13 -11.35
C ASN A 66 -6.19 -13.34 -12.52
N ASP A 67 -5.91 -14.60 -12.87
CA ASP A 67 -4.95 -14.99 -13.93
C ASP A 67 -3.50 -14.50 -13.72
N LYS A 68 -3.19 -14.00 -12.52
CA LYS A 68 -1.85 -13.53 -12.14
C LYS A 68 -1.21 -14.47 -11.16
N LYS A 69 0.09 -14.72 -11.38
CA LYS A 69 0.96 -15.36 -10.41
C LYS A 69 1.58 -14.30 -9.51
N TRP A 70 1.36 -14.45 -8.21
CA TRP A 70 1.86 -13.58 -7.17
C TRP A 70 3.02 -14.24 -6.43
N THR A 71 4.05 -13.47 -6.10
CA THR A 71 5.20 -13.94 -5.31
C THR A 71 5.61 -12.91 -4.28
N GLY A 72 6.04 -13.37 -3.10
CA GLY A 72 6.61 -12.54 -2.05
C GLY A 72 7.56 -13.34 -1.18
N GLN A 73 8.33 -12.66 -0.34
CA GLN A 73 9.28 -13.27 0.58
C GLN A 73 9.34 -12.44 1.87
N THR A 74 9.59 -13.13 2.98
CA THR A 74 10.03 -12.55 4.25
C THR A 74 11.36 -13.16 4.63
N ALA A 75 12.21 -12.40 5.31
CA ALA A 75 13.52 -12.82 5.78
C ALA A 75 13.79 -12.21 7.17
N GLY A 76 14.67 -12.83 7.94
CA GLY A 76 14.96 -12.45 9.32
C GLY A 76 13.80 -12.76 10.27
N THR A 77 13.02 -13.81 10.00
CA THR A 77 11.89 -14.22 10.83
C THR A 77 11.67 -15.73 10.76
N ASP A 78 11.35 -16.34 11.90
CA ASP A 78 10.92 -17.74 11.97
C ASP A 78 9.40 -17.89 11.76
N ASP A 79 8.68 -16.78 11.62
CA ASP A 79 7.24 -16.74 11.56
C ASP A 79 6.71 -16.86 10.12
N ASP A 80 5.87 -17.87 9.90
CA ASP A 80 5.00 -17.91 8.75
C ASP A 80 3.78 -17.01 9.01
N TYR A 81 3.72 -15.87 8.33
CA TYR A 81 2.62 -14.92 8.50
C TYR A 81 1.26 -15.41 7.98
N LEU A 82 1.18 -16.60 7.36
CA LEU A 82 -0.09 -17.26 7.07
C LEU A 82 -0.71 -17.98 8.28
N ASP A 83 0.03 -18.12 9.39
CA ASP A 83 -0.53 -18.67 10.62
C ASP A 83 -1.76 -17.85 11.06
N PRO A 84 -2.89 -18.51 11.40
CA PRO A 84 -4.11 -17.82 11.82
C PRO A 84 -3.92 -16.80 12.93
N LYS A 85 -2.93 -16.96 13.83
CA LYS A 85 -2.68 -16.05 14.95
C LYS A 85 -2.35 -14.62 14.50
N TYR A 86 -1.79 -14.47 13.29
CA TYR A 86 -1.42 -13.18 12.71
C TYR A 86 -2.58 -12.45 12.03
N GLU A 87 -3.73 -13.09 11.83
CA GLU A 87 -4.92 -12.45 11.24
C GLU A 87 -4.61 -11.66 9.94
N LEU A 88 -3.73 -12.19 9.09
CA LEU A 88 -3.18 -11.50 7.91
C LEU A 88 -4.29 -11.10 6.92
N LYS A 89 -4.26 -9.83 6.51
CA LYS A 89 -5.22 -9.21 5.58
C LYS A 89 -4.52 -8.24 4.63
N ALA A 90 -5.05 -8.10 3.42
CA ALA A 90 -4.57 -7.09 2.49
C ALA A 90 -4.95 -5.69 3.00
N GLU A 91 -4.01 -4.75 2.96
CA GLU A 91 -4.18 -3.38 3.44
C GLU A 91 -4.06 -2.34 2.33
N ALA A 92 -3.21 -2.60 1.34
CA ALA A 92 -3.02 -1.67 0.22
C ALA A 92 -2.67 -2.40 -1.08
N VAL A 93 -3.06 -1.79 -2.19
CA VAL A 93 -2.60 -2.16 -3.53
C VAL A 93 -1.86 -0.98 -4.14
N ASN A 94 -0.65 -1.25 -4.63
CA ASN A 94 0.24 -0.24 -5.18
C ASN A 94 0.79 -0.73 -6.53
N VAL A 95 0.77 0.11 -7.55
CA VAL A 95 1.45 -0.16 -8.81
C VAL A 95 2.77 0.60 -8.84
N ARG A 96 3.89 -0.10 -9.01
CA ARG A 96 5.23 0.49 -9.13
C ARG A 96 6.03 -0.30 -10.17
N ASP A 97 6.73 0.41 -11.05
CA ASP A 97 7.60 -0.18 -12.08
C ASP A 97 6.92 -1.25 -12.96
N GLY A 98 5.66 -1.02 -13.33
CA GLY A 98 4.88 -1.97 -14.14
C GLY A 98 4.56 -3.29 -13.42
N LYS A 99 4.53 -3.26 -12.08
CA LYS A 99 4.16 -4.41 -11.24
C LYS A 99 3.08 -3.99 -10.26
N VAL A 100 2.17 -4.92 -9.99
CA VAL A 100 1.13 -4.75 -8.97
C VAL A 100 1.64 -5.36 -7.67
N HIS A 101 1.59 -4.59 -6.60
CA HIS A 101 1.94 -5.00 -5.24
C HIS A 101 0.70 -5.02 -4.36
N CYS A 102 0.52 -6.11 -3.64
CA CYS A 102 -0.43 -6.23 -2.56
C CYS A 102 0.35 -6.26 -1.25
N ASP A 103 0.15 -5.24 -0.43
CA ASP A 103 0.70 -5.13 0.91
C ASP A 103 -0.30 -5.70 1.91
N TYR A 104 0.15 -6.65 2.72
CA TYR A 104 -0.63 -7.32 3.75
C TYR A 104 -0.06 -6.98 5.11
N GLY A 105 -0.94 -6.55 6.00
CA GLY A 105 -0.66 -6.39 7.42
C GLY A 105 -1.40 -7.42 8.24
N GLY A 106 -0.96 -7.59 9.47
CA GLY A 106 -1.58 -8.50 10.41
C GLY A 106 -1.60 -7.93 11.82
N LYS A 107 -2.06 -8.77 12.74
CA LYS A 107 -2.00 -8.50 14.16
C LYS A 107 -0.57 -8.67 14.63
N ARG A 108 -0.01 -7.59 15.18
CA ARG A 108 1.24 -7.63 15.91
C ARG A 108 1.10 -8.49 17.17
N LEU A 109 2.02 -9.42 17.37
CA LEU A 109 2.08 -10.31 18.54
C LEU A 109 3.38 -10.11 19.32
N ILE A 110 3.31 -10.34 20.62
CA ILE A 110 4.46 -10.36 21.52
C ILE A 110 4.38 -11.63 22.34
N GLU A 111 5.27 -12.58 22.09
CA GLU A 111 5.32 -13.89 22.75
C GLU A 111 6.74 -14.12 23.25
N ASN A 112 6.90 -14.48 24.53
CA ASN A 112 8.21 -14.77 25.14
C ASN A 112 9.29 -13.66 24.98
N GLY A 113 8.88 -12.40 24.80
CA GLY A 113 9.79 -11.27 24.58
C GLY A 113 10.18 -11.04 23.12
N GLU A 114 9.74 -11.90 22.20
CA GLU A 114 9.89 -11.73 20.76
C GLU A 114 8.69 -10.96 20.20
N VAL A 115 8.95 -10.10 19.22
CA VAL A 115 7.94 -9.29 18.56
C VAL A 115 7.78 -9.80 17.13
N ALA A 116 6.56 -10.23 16.80
CA ALA A 116 6.18 -10.57 15.44
C ALA A 116 5.25 -9.48 14.91
N ASP A 117 5.67 -8.80 13.84
CA ASP A 117 4.90 -7.74 13.20
C ASP A 117 4.69 -8.08 11.71
N PRO A 118 3.57 -8.74 11.37
CA PRO A 118 3.33 -9.27 10.03
C PRO A 118 3.31 -8.16 8.99
N ASN A 119 4.24 -8.28 8.02
CA ASN A 119 4.29 -7.42 6.85
C ASN A 119 4.70 -8.27 5.65
N LEU A 120 3.73 -8.59 4.80
CA LEU A 120 3.93 -9.38 3.60
C LEU A 120 3.60 -8.54 2.37
N ARG A 121 4.53 -8.49 1.41
CA ARG A 121 4.25 -7.94 0.08
C ARG A 121 4.23 -9.05 -0.95
N LEU A 122 3.10 -9.20 -1.64
CA LEU A 122 3.01 -10.02 -2.85
C LEU A 122 3.10 -9.13 -4.08
N THR A 123 3.85 -9.59 -5.08
CA THR A 123 4.04 -8.88 -6.35
C THR A 123 3.60 -9.76 -7.51
N ALA A 124 2.85 -9.18 -8.44
CA ALA A 124 2.51 -9.78 -9.72
C ALA A 124 2.93 -8.85 -10.88
N PRO A 125 3.17 -9.39 -12.08
CA PRO A 125 3.28 -8.56 -13.28
C PRO A 125 1.97 -7.78 -13.53
N GLU A 126 2.09 -6.61 -14.16
CA GLU A 126 0.93 -5.85 -14.65
C GLU A 126 0.13 -6.62 -15.70
#